data_AF-A0AAW8FUV1-F1
#
_entry.id   AF-A0AAW8FUV1-F1
#
_cell.length_a   1.000
_cell.length_b   1.000
_cell.length_c   1.000
_cell.angle_alpha   90.00
_cell.angle_beta   90.00
_cell.angle_gamma   90.00
#
_symmetry.space_group_name_H-M   'P 1'
#
loop_
_entity.id
_entity.type
_entity.pdbx_description
1 polymer ?
#
loop_
_entity_poly.entity_id
_entity_poly.type
_entity_poly.pdbx_seq_one_letter_code
_entity_poly.pdbx_strand_id
1 'polypeptide(L)'
;MRPSRVQQIVQAELDALKSYVVAMEANWQGVASNTFQELMREWDMYAAQLQNALLAISNGLDSSADNYIGSEHSNLANLNNVSLPKANLS
;
A
#
# COMPACT_ATOMS: atom_id res chain seq x y z
N MET A 1 -6.82 10.21 0.71
CA MET A 1 -5.45 10.26 0.14
C MET A 1 -5.32 9.04 -0.77
N ARG A 2 -4.94 9.18 -2.05
CA ARG A 2 -4.86 8.01 -2.95
C ARG A 2 -3.72 7.08 -2.49
N PRO A 3 -3.94 5.75 -2.41
CA PRO A 3 -2.94 4.79 -1.95
C PRO A 3 -1.56 4.93 -2.60
N SER A 4 -1.51 5.23 -3.90
CA SER A 4 -0.27 5.45 -4.66
C SER A 4 0.59 6.61 -4.14
N ARG A 5 0.00 7.62 -3.51
CA ARG A 5 0.74 8.77 -2.94
C ARG A 5 1.51 8.38 -1.68
N VAL A 6 0.92 7.53 -0.83
CA VAL A 6 1.57 7.05 0.40
C VAL A 6 2.82 6.25 0.03
N GLN A 7 2.68 5.41 -0.99
CA GLN A 7 3.75 4.58 -1.50
C GLN A 7 4.93 5.40 -2.06
N GLN A 8 4.65 6.48 -2.79
CA GLN A 8 5.68 7.41 -3.28
C GLN A 8 6.42 8.12 -2.14
N ILE A 9 5.71 8.52 -1.09
CA ILE A 9 6.31 9.17 0.08
C ILE A 9 7.25 8.20 0.80
N VAL A 10 6.79 6.97 1.07
CA VAL A 10 7.62 5.97 1.74
C VAL A 10 8.86 5.63 0.93
N GLN A 11 8.75 5.49 -0.40
CA GLN A 11 9.91 5.27 -1.25
C GLN A 11 10.93 6.42 -1.13
N ALA A 12 10.46 7.67 -1.17
CA ALA A 12 11.34 8.83 -1.04
C ALA A 12 12.05 8.90 0.32
N GLU A 13 11.36 8.53 1.41
CA GLU A 13 11.94 8.47 2.74
C GLU A 13 13.00 7.35 2.87
N LEU A 14 12.72 6.17 2.30
CA LEU A 14 13.69 5.07 2.24
C LEU A 14 14.93 5.45 1.44
N ASP A 15 14.77 6.11 0.29
CA ASP A 15 15.88 6.56 -0.54
C ASP A 15 16.73 7.62 0.17
N ALA A 16 16.08 8.55 0.87
CA ALA A 16 16.76 9.58 1.66
C ALA A 16 17.59 8.95 2.80
N LEU A 17 17.03 7.99 3.54
CA LEU A 17 17.73 7.31 4.62
C LEU A 17 18.87 6.44 4.09
N LYS A 18 18.66 5.72 2.97
CA LYS A 18 19.72 4.95 2.30
C LYS A 18 20.89 5.86 1.90
N SER A 19 20.59 7.01 1.29
CA SER A 19 21.61 7.97 0.86
C SER A 19 22.43 8.51 2.03
N TYR A 20 21.77 8.87 3.13
CA TYR A 20 22.43 9.32 4.36
C TYR A 20 23.37 8.25 4.92
N VAL A 21 22.93 7.00 4.96
CA VAL A 21 23.72 5.88 5.49
C VAL A 21 24.91 5.53 4.59
N VAL A 22 24.72 5.51 3.27
CA VAL A 22 25.80 5.27 2.30
C VAL A 22 26.85 6.38 2.35
N ALA A 23 26.48 7.63 2.59
CA ALA A 23 27.46 8.71 2.75
C ALA A 23 28.42 8.49 3.93
N MET A 24 28.03 7.70 4.93
CA MET A 24 28.88 7.34 6.07
C MET A 24 29.87 6.20 5.76
N GLU A 25 29.68 5.46 4.67
CA GLU A 25 30.53 4.33 4.24
C GLU A 25 32.01 4.72 4.13
N ALA A 26 32.29 5.94 3.65
CA ALA A 26 33.65 6.44 3.48
C ALA A 26 34.48 6.44 4.79
N ASN A 27 33.80 6.42 5.94
CA ASN A 27 34.44 6.40 7.26
C ASN A 27 34.68 4.98 7.80
N TRP A 28 34.12 3.93 7.18
CA TRP A 28 34.15 2.56 7.72
C TRP A 28 35.07 1.67 6.88
N GLN A 29 36.36 1.64 7.26
CA GLN A 29 37.36 0.78 6.61
C GLN A 29 37.56 -0.56 7.35
N GLY A 30 38.03 -1.58 6.63
CA GLY A 30 38.35 -2.89 7.21
C GLY A 30 37.11 -3.72 7.55
N VAL A 31 37.13 -4.42 8.70
CA VAL A 31 36.04 -5.32 9.13
C VAL A 31 34.68 -4.62 9.19
N ALA A 32 34.66 -3.33 9.56
CA ALA A 32 33.44 -2.51 9.59
C ALA A 32 32.79 -2.36 8.20
N SER A 33 33.57 -2.38 7.12
CA SER A 33 33.05 -2.33 5.74
C SER A 33 32.26 -3.60 5.38
N ASN A 34 32.74 -4.77 5.81
CA ASN A 34 32.03 -6.03 5.55
C ASN A 34 30.69 -6.09 6.28
N THR A 35 30.67 -5.69 7.56
CA THR A 35 29.43 -5.60 8.35
C THR A 35 28.48 -4.56 7.76
N PHE A 36 28.99 -3.43 7.28
CA PHE A 36 28.19 -2.43 6.58
C PHE A 36 27.48 -3.00 5.35
N GLN A 37 28.23 -3.69 4.49
CA GLN A 37 27.66 -4.27 3.28
C GLN A 37 26.57 -5.30 3.59
N GLU A 38 26.70 -6.07 4.69
CA GLU A 38 25.63 -6.96 5.15
C GLU A 38 24.38 -6.17 5.59
N LEU A 39 24.56 -5.16 6.42
CA LEU A 39 23.45 -4.30 6.85
C LEU A 39 22.77 -3.59 5.67
N MET A 40 23.52 -3.20 4.64
CA MET A 40 22.97 -2.60 3.43
C MET A 40 22.18 -3.61 2.57
N ARG A 41 22.57 -4.90 2.56
CA ARG A 41 21.77 -5.96 1.94
C ARG A 41 20.47 -6.20 2.70
N GLU A 42 20.53 -6.26 4.03
CA GLU A 42 19.34 -6.39 4.88
C GLU A 42 18.40 -5.19 4.72
N TRP A 43 18.96 -3.98 4.68
CA TRP A 43 18.22 -2.75 4.39
C TRP A 43 17.42 -2.86 3.08
N ASP A 44 18.09 -3.25 1.98
CA ASP A 44 17.43 -3.38 0.67
C ASP A 44 16.33 -4.45 0.69
N MET A 45 16.55 -5.55 1.40
CA MET A 45 15.55 -6.59 1.60
C MET A 45 14.32 -6.06 2.36
N TYR A 46 14.50 -5.36 3.48
CA TYR A 46 13.38 -4.85 4.27
C TYR A 46 12.65 -3.69 3.58
N ALA A 47 13.38 -2.82 2.88
CA ALA A 47 12.79 -1.77 2.06
C ALA A 47 11.86 -2.35 0.97
N ALA A 48 12.29 -3.40 0.28
CA ALA A 48 11.46 -4.10 -0.70
C ALA A 48 10.24 -4.77 -0.06
N GLN A 49 10.38 -5.38 1.13
CA GLN A 49 9.24 -5.97 1.85
C GLN A 49 8.19 -4.92 2.22
N LEU A 50 8.63 -3.76 2.75
CA LEU A 50 7.72 -2.66 3.08
C LEU A 50 6.98 -2.15 1.84
N GLN A 51 7.69 -1.98 0.73
CA GLN A 51 7.10 -1.55 -0.54
C GLN A 51 6.03 -2.51 -1.05
N ASN A 52 6.30 -3.82 -0.97
CA ASN A 52 5.35 -4.87 -1.36
C ASN A 52 4.12 -4.90 -0.44
N ALA A 53 4.29 -4.70 0.87
CA ALA A 53 3.18 -4.62 1.80
C ALA A 53 2.27 -3.42 1.50
N LEU A 54 2.85 -2.26 1.18
CA LEU A 54 2.11 -1.05 0.81
C LEU A 54 1.35 -1.23 -0.51
N LEU A 55 1.94 -1.91 -1.52
CA LEU A 55 1.23 -2.30 -2.73
C LEU A 55 0.02 -3.20 -2.44
N ALA A 56 0.21 -4.21 -1.60
CA ALA A 56 -0.86 -5.13 -1.25
C ALA A 56 -2.02 -4.40 -0.54
N ILE A 57 -1.70 -3.50 0.40
CA ILE A 57 -2.69 -2.65 1.08
C ILE A 57 -3.41 -1.74 0.06
N SER A 58 -2.67 -1.09 -0.84
CA SER A 58 -3.23 -0.25 -1.90
C SER A 58 -4.27 -1.00 -2.73
N ASN A 59 -3.88 -2.16 -3.24
CA ASN A 59 -4.76 -2.98 -4.07
C ASN A 59 -5.98 -3.47 -3.29
N GLY A 60 -5.81 -3.82 -2.01
CA GLY A 60 -6.93 -4.24 -1.16
C GLY A 60 -7.95 -3.13 -0.90
N LEU A 61 -7.48 -1.89 -0.72
CA LEU A 61 -8.35 -0.72 -0.55
C LEU A 61 -9.11 -0.38 -1.83
N ASP A 62 -8.43 -0.40 -2.98
CA ASP A 62 -9.06 -0.13 -4.28
C ASP A 62 -10.12 -1.20 -4.60
N SER A 63 -9.77 -2.48 -4.40
CA SER A 63 -10.72 -3.59 -4.56
C SER A 63 -11.94 -3.46 -3.63
N SER A 64 -11.73 -3.05 -2.38
CA SER A 64 -12.83 -2.84 -1.43
C SER A 64 -13.74 -1.69 -1.85
N ALA A 65 -13.17 -0.60 -2.39
CA ALA A 65 -13.94 0.52 -2.91
C ALA A 65 -14.79 0.12 -4.13
N ASP A 66 -14.20 -0.61 -5.08
CA ASP A 66 -14.92 -1.12 -6.26
C ASP A 66 -16.05 -2.08 -5.89
N ASN A 67 -15.79 -3.01 -4.96
CA ASN A 67 -16.81 -3.93 -4.45
C ASN A 67 -17.98 -3.21 -3.78
N TYR A 68 -17.70 -2.13 -3.03
CA TYR A 68 -18.73 -1.32 -2.40
C TYR A 68 -19.61 -0.60 -3.44
N ILE A 69 -18.99 0.05 -4.43
CA ILE A 69 -19.71 0.73 -5.52
C ILE A 69 -20.57 -0.26 -6.32
N GLY A 70 -20.01 -1.42 -6.66
CA GLY A 70 -20.74 -2.48 -7.37
C GLY A 70 -21.93 -3.02 -6.57
N SER A 71 -21.76 -3.22 -5.27
CA SER A 71 -22.84 -3.65 -4.38
C SER A 71 -23.96 -2.60 -4.28
N GLU A 72 -23.60 -1.33 -4.16
CA GLU A 72 -24.58 -0.24 -4.13
C GLU A 72 -25.36 -0.12 -5.44
N HIS A 73 -24.68 -0.22 -6.58
CA HIS A 73 -25.34 -0.22 -7.90
C HIS A 73 -26.33 -1.39 -8.04
N SER A 74 -25.94 -2.59 -7.59
CA SER A 74 -26.81 -3.77 -7.59
C SER A 74 -28.03 -3.57 -6.67
N ASN A 75 -27.82 -3.02 -5.47
CA ASN A 75 -28.90 -2.72 -4.53
C ASN A 75 -29.90 -1.71 -5.12
N LEU A 76 -29.43 -0.63 -5.73
CA LEU A 76 -30.28 0.36 -6.39
C LEU A 76 -31.06 -0.23 -7.57
N ALA A 77 -30.41 -1.07 -8.39
CA ALA A 77 -31.08 -1.79 -9.47
C ALA A 77 -32.18 -2.72 -8.94
N ASN A 78 -31.92 -3.42 -7.84
CA ASN A 78 -32.91 -4.29 -7.20
C ASN A 78 -34.09 -3.48 -6.65
N LEU A 79 -33.84 -2.36 -5.96
CA LEU A 79 -34.88 -1.47 -5.45
C LEU A 79 -35.80 -0.95 -6.56
N ASN A 80 -35.25 -0.58 -7.72
CA ASN A 80 -36.05 -0.17 -8.89
C ASN A 80 -36.96 -1.30 -9.42
N ASN A 81 -36.59 -2.55 -9.19
CA ASN A 81 -37.35 -3.72 -9.62
C ASN A 81 -38.31 -4.25 -8.51
N VAL A 82 -38.34 -3.64 -7.33
CA VAL A 82 -39.30 -3.98 -6.28
C VAL A 82 -40.67 -3.43 -6.65
N SER A 83 -41.51 -4.28 -7.24
CA SER A 83 -42.96 -4.03 -7.36
C SER A 83 -43.62 -4.36 -6.01
N LEU A 84 -44.07 -3.34 -5.30
CA LEU A 84 -44.80 -3.52 -4.04
C LEU A 84 -46.21 -4.07 -4.35
N PRO A 85 -46.61 -5.21 -3.73
CA PRO A 85 -47.97 -5.71 -3.88
C PRO A 85 -48.97 -4.67 -3.35
N LYS A 86 -50.12 -4.52 -4.04
CA LYS A 86 -51.19 -3.59 -3.61
C LYS A 86 -51.58 -3.91 -2.17
N ALA A 87 -51.51 -2.90 -1.29
CA ALA A 87 -51.93 -3.04 0.10
C ALA A 87 -53.41 -3.45 0.14
N ASN A 88 -53.68 -4.68 0.57
CA ASN A 88 -55.05 -5.15 0.76
C ASN A 88 -55.56 -4.61 2.10
N LEU A 89 -56.06 -3.37 2.07
CA LEU A 89 -56.79 -2.77 3.18
C LEU A 89 -58.25 -3.20 3.06
N SER A 90 -58.57 -4.34 3.67
CA SER A 90 -59.95 -4.84 3.89
C SER A 90 -60.46 -4.43 5.26
#